data_AF-A0A853T0V4-F1
#
_entry.id   AF-A0A853T0V4-F1
#
_cell.length_a   1.000
_cell.length_b   1.000
_cell.length_c   1.000
_cell.angle_alpha   90.00
_cell.angle_beta   90.00
_cell.angle_gamma   90.00
#
_symmetry.space_group_name_H-M   'P 1'
#
loop_
_entity.id
_entity.type
_entity.pdbx_description
1 polymer ?
#
loop_
_entity_poly.entity_id
_entity_poly.type
_entity_poly.pdbx_seq_one_letter_code
_entity_poly.pdbx_strand_id
1 'polypeptide(L)' 'MPHRLPYRRSGYVSDFTRFIDGYLQAHPEVRASQRLGWRIFWERPVNFDEWRRAGTDSVPEPPYHYD' A
#
# COMPACT_ATOMS: atom_id res chain seq x y z
N MET A 1 -28.58 2.58 20.45
CA MET A 1 -27.98 3.92 20.35
C MET A 1 -26.53 3.77 19.90
N PRO A 2 -26.14 4.12 18.67
CA PRO A 2 -24.75 3.99 18.26
C PRO A 2 -23.96 5.19 18.78
N HIS A 3 -22.99 4.95 19.65
CA HIS A 3 -22.04 5.99 20.08
C HIS A 3 -21.12 6.36 18.91
N ARG A 4 -21.38 7.50 18.27
CA ARG A 4 -20.41 8.17 17.39
C ARG A 4 -19.31 8.74 18.30
N LEU A 5 -18.15 8.08 18.33
CA LEU A 5 -16.95 8.67 18.92
C LEU A 5 -16.52 9.84 18.04
N PRO A 6 -16.50 11.09 18.54
CA PRO A 6 -15.93 12.19 17.78
C PRO A 6 -14.42 11.97 17.75
N TYR A 7 -13.90 11.48 16.63
CA TYR A 7 -12.47 11.50 16.37
C TYR A 7 -12.04 12.97 16.29
N ARG A 8 -11.58 13.53 17.41
CA ARG A 8 -10.92 14.84 17.43
C ARG A 8 -9.60 14.65 16.70
N ARG A 9 -9.52 15.10 15.46
CA ARG A 9 -8.21 15.29 14.82
C ARG A 9 -7.43 16.27 15.71
N SER A 10 -6.30 15.82 16.24
CA SER A 10 -5.27 16.73 16.73
C SER A 10 -5.01 17.79 15.66
N GLY A 11 -4.90 19.06 16.05
CA GLY A 11 -4.59 20.15 15.12
C GLY A 11 -3.15 20.10 14.59
N TYR A 12 -2.32 19.21 15.12
CA TYR A 12 -0.96 19.02 14.62
C TYR A 12 -0.99 18.38 13.22
N VAL A 13 -0.29 19.01 12.28
CA VAL A 13 0.01 18.48 10.95
C VAL A 13 1.52 18.42 10.80
N SER A 14 2.06 17.24 10.53
CA SER A 14 3.51 17.06 10.36
C SER A 14 4.01 17.85 9.15
N ASP A 15 5.30 18.18 9.15
CA ASP A 15 5.91 18.87 8.00
C ASP A 15 5.88 17.98 6.74
N PHE A 16 5.96 16.65 6.92
CA PHE A 16 5.80 15.69 5.83
C PHE A 16 4.40 15.71 5.23
N THR A 17 3.35 15.77 6.05
CA THR A 17 1.98 15.88 5.56
C THR A 17 1.80 17.17 4.78
N ARG A 18 2.26 18.31 5.33
CA ARG A 18 2.21 19.60 4.63
C ARG A 18 2.95 19.56 3.28
N PHE A 19 4.13 18.95 3.25
CA PHE A 19 4.91 18.79 2.02
C PHE A 19 4.18 17.94 0.97
N ILE A 20 3.73 16.75 1.35
CA ILE A 20 3.05 15.83 0.43
C ILE A 20 1.76 16.46 -0.11
N ASP A 21 0.98 17.11 0.75
CA ASP A 21 -0.26 17.77 0.34
C ASP A 21 0.01 18.88 -0.69
N GLY A 22 1.01 19.73 -0.44
CA GLY A 22 1.43 20.78 -1.37
C GLY A 22 1.94 20.21 -2.70
N TYR A 23 2.78 19.18 -2.65
CA TYR A 23 3.30 18.50 -3.84
C TYR A 23 2.16 17.90 -4.68
N LEU A 24 1.21 17.20 -4.07
CA LEU A 24 0.08 16.59 -4.79
C LEU A 24 -0.93 17.62 -5.33
N GLN A 25 -0.94 18.85 -4.80
CA GLN A 25 -1.72 19.96 -5.37
C GLN A 25 -1.02 20.53 -6.62
N ALA A 26 0.31 20.70 -6.55
CA ALA A 26 1.10 21.21 -7.66
C ALA A 26 1.25 20.21 -8.82
N HIS A 27 1.15 18.91 -8.53
CA HIS A 27 1.40 17.82 -9.47
C HIS A 27 0.20 16.86 -9.60
N PRO A 28 -0.93 17.27 -10.21
CA PRO A 28 -2.12 16.44 -10.35
C PRO A 28 -1.88 15.12 -11.13
N GLU A 29 -0.89 15.09 -12.02
CA GLU A 29 -0.44 13.91 -12.75
C GLU A 29 0.04 12.80 -11.81
N VAL A 30 0.62 13.14 -10.67
CA VAL A 30 1.08 12.16 -9.68
C VAL A 30 -0.08 11.34 -9.15
N ARG A 31 -1.27 11.94 -8.98
CA ARG A 31 -2.47 11.19 -8.57
C ARG A 31 -2.89 10.17 -9.62
N ALA A 32 -2.73 10.49 -10.90
CA ALA A 32 -2.99 9.54 -11.99
C ALA A 32 -1.96 8.40 -11.97
N SER A 33 -0.67 8.73 -11.80
CA SER A 33 0.41 7.75 -11.67
C SER A 33 0.24 6.85 -10.44
N GLN A 34 -0.19 7.38 -9.30
CA GLN A 34 -0.49 6.59 -8.09
C GLN A 34 -1.61 5.59 -8.33
N ARG A 35 -2.71 6.02 -8.99
CA ARG A 35 -3.81 5.12 -9.35
C ARG A 35 -3.34 4.04 -10.32
N LEU A 36 -2.55 4.40 -11.33
CA LEU A 36 -1.99 3.45 -12.27
C LEU A 36 -1.07 2.43 -11.57
N GLY A 37 -0.17 2.91 -10.71
CA GLY A 37 0.73 2.06 -9.92
C GLY A 37 -0.02 1.08 -9.03
N TRP A 38 -1.10 1.52 -8.39
CA TRP A 38 -1.97 0.63 -7.61
C TRP A 38 -2.54 -0.50 -8.48
N ARG A 39 -3.06 -0.17 -9.67
CA ARG A 39 -3.60 -1.16 -10.60
C ARG A 39 -2.58 -2.18 -11.07
N ILE A 40 -1.32 -1.79 -11.27
CA ILE A 40 -0.27 -2.72 -11.71
C ILE A 40 -0.14 -3.93 -10.76
N PHE A 41 -0.26 -3.71 -9.46
CA PHE A 41 -0.18 -4.80 -8.48
C PHE A 41 -1.54 -5.49 -8.28
N TRP A 42 -2.62 -4.71 -8.14
CA TRP A 42 -3.93 -5.24 -7.74
C TRP A 42 -4.76 -5.81 -8.88
N GLU A 43 -4.62 -5.28 -10.10
CA GLU A 43 -5.30 -5.75 -11.31
C GLU A 43 -4.41 -6.68 -12.14
N ARG A 44 -3.23 -7.09 -11.63
CA ARG A 44 -2.33 -7.99 -12.36
C ARG A 44 -3.04 -9.33 -12.63
N PRO A 45 -3.14 -9.77 -13.89
CA PRO A 45 -3.66 -11.11 -14.16
C PRO A 45 -2.73 -12.15 -13.51
N VAL A 46 -3.33 -13.07 -12.76
CA VAL A 46 -2.60 -14.18 -12.14
C VAL A 46 -2.65 -15.37 -13.07
N ASN A 47 -1.48 -15.85 -13.49
CA ASN A 47 -1.37 -17.16 -14.10
C ASN A 47 -1.31 -18.22 -12.99
N PHE A 48 -2.42 -18.96 -12.80
CA PHE A 48 -2.54 -19.96 -11.75
C PHE A 48 -1.59 -21.15 -11.90
N ASP A 49 -1.18 -21.49 -13.13
CA ASP A 49 -0.23 -22.57 -13.35
C ASP A 49 1.19 -22.15 -12.98
N GLU A 50 1.59 -20.93 -13.33
CA GLU A 50 2.86 -20.35 -12.86
C GLU A 50 2.87 -20.19 -11.34
N TRP A 51 1.77 -19.73 -10.76
CA TRP A 51 1.67 -19.57 -9.31
C TRP A 51 1.81 -20.91 -8.57
N ARG A 52 1.21 -21.98 -9.10
CA ARG A 52 1.35 -23.33 -8.56
C ARG A 52 2.80 -23.84 -8.65
N ARG A 53 3.47 -23.61 -9.79
CA ARG A 53 4.89 -23.99 -9.98
C ARG A 53 5.82 -23.24 -9.03
N ALA A 54 5.61 -21.94 -8.84
CA ALA A 54 6.38 -21.15 -7.89
C ALA A 54 6.22 -21.67 -6.45
N GLY A 55 5.04 -22.17 -6.08
CA GLY A 55 4.82 -22.81 -4.78
C GLY A 55 5.56 -24.14 -4.61
N THR A 56 5.76 -24.90 -5.70
CA THR A 56 6.51 -26.17 -5.66
C THR A 56 8.03 -25.97 -5.69
N ASP A 57 8.51 -24.82 -6.15
CA ASP A 57 9.94 -24.46 -6.18
C ASP A 57 10.43 -23.81 -4.86
N SER A 58 9.57 -23.72 -3.84
CA SER A 58 9.95 -23.17 -2.54
C SER A 58 10.85 -24.12 -1.75
N VAL A 59 11.96 -23.60 -1.24
CA VAL A 59 12.82 -24.30 -0.26
C VAL A 59 12.19 -24.17 1.13
N PRO A 60 12.18 -25.22 1.98
CA PRO A 60 11.73 -25.09 3.36
C PRO A 60 12.55 -24.06 4.13
N GLU A 61 11.86 -23.19 4.85
CA GLU A 61 12.48 -22.23 5.78
C GLU A 61 13.28 -23.01 6.85
N PRO A 62 14.56 -22.68 7.09
CA PRO A 62 15.32 -23.34 8.14
C PRO A 62 14.70 -23.08 9.52
N PRO A 63 14.79 -24.03 10.47
CA PRO A 63 14.10 -23.97 11.75
C PRO A 63 14.61 -22.89 12.72
N TYR A 64 15.63 -22.13 12.33
CA TYR A 64 16.25 -21.12 13.17
C TYR A 64 16.12 -19.76 12.49
N HIS A 65 15.16 -18.97 12.95
CA HIS A 65 15.09 -17.55 12.68
C HIS A 65 15.86 -16.78 13.76
N TYR A 66 16.62 -15.77 13.34
CA TYR A 66 17.13 -14.75 14.25
C TYR A 66 16.19 -13.54 14.13
N ASP A 67 15.37 -13.34 15.17
CA ASP A 67 14.57 -12.13 15.37
C ASP A 67 15.43 -10.95 15.83
#